data_AF-A0AAX3NAJ5-F1
#
_entry.id   AF-A0AAX3NAJ5-F1
#
_cell.length_a   1.000
_cell.length_b   1.000
_cell.length_c   1.000
_cell.angle_alpha   90.00
_cell.angle_beta   90.00
_cell.angle_gamma   90.00
#
_symmetry.space_group_name_H-M   'P 1'
#
loop_
_entity.id
_entity.type
_entity.pdbx_description
1 polymer ?
#
loop_
_entity_poly.entity_id
_entity_poly.type
_entity_poly.pdbx_seq_one_letter_code
_entity_poly.pdbx_strand_id
1 'polypeptide(L)'
;MKFIKKIIEKIKNRRLKKKKFSYISLIIKDKNYIKKKVMEEAYEFCNESKKNFSKKKFVNEFCDLLFHSLLLFDTHKVSFSLVKKEMNNRFKKKPV
;
A
#
# COMPACT_ATOMS: atom_id res chain seq x y z
N MET A 1 12.79 5.99 -4.49
CA MET A 1 12.14 5.07 -5.46
C MET A 1 12.67 3.62 -5.47
N LYS A 2 13.98 3.37 -5.35
CA LYS A 2 14.54 1.98 -5.32
C LYS A 2 13.91 1.10 -4.23
N PHE A 3 13.60 1.69 -3.07
CA PHE A 3 12.95 0.99 -1.95
C PHE A 3 11.52 0.51 -2.24
N ILE A 4 10.66 1.37 -2.80
CA ILE A 4 9.28 1.00 -3.19
C ILE A 4 9.28 -0.10 -4.25
N LYS A 5 10.18 -0.01 -5.24
CA LYS A 5 10.36 -1.09 -6.23
C LYS A 5 10.72 -2.42 -5.55
N LYS A 6 11.64 -2.41 -4.58
CA LYS A 6 12.03 -3.58 -3.79
C LYS A 6 10.87 -4.15 -2.96
N ILE A 7 9.99 -3.30 -2.42
CA ILE A 7 8.77 -3.74 -1.72
C ILE A 7 7.80 -4.41 -2.69
N ILE A 8 7.50 -3.78 -3.83
CA ILE A 8 6.62 -4.34 -4.87
C ILE A 8 7.15 -5.70 -5.35
N GLU A 9 8.46 -5.80 -5.57
CA GLU A 9 9.11 -7.03 -5.99
C GLU A 9 9.03 -8.13 -4.92
N LYS A 10 9.24 -7.77 -3.64
CA LYS A 10 9.02 -8.70 -2.51
C LYS A 10 7.56 -9.17 -2.43
N ILE A 11 6.60 -8.28 -2.64
CA ILE A 11 5.16 -8.62 -2.67
C ILE A 11 4.89 -9.62 -3.79
N LYS A 12 5.33 -9.33 -5.01
CA LYS A 12 5.19 -10.22 -6.17
C LYS A 12 5.83 -11.60 -5.93
N ASN A 13 7.07 -11.62 -5.43
CA ASN A 13 7.80 -12.85 -5.15
C ASN A 13 7.10 -13.70 -4.08
N ARG A 14 6.52 -13.08 -3.04
CA ARG A 14 5.76 -13.79 -1.99
C ARG A 14 4.43 -14.33 -2.52
N ARG A 15 3.75 -13.60 -3.41
CA ARG A 15 2.54 -14.08 -4.10
C ARG A 15 2.83 -15.28 -5.00
N LEU A 16 3.88 -15.19 -5.82
CA LEU A 16 4.25 -16.23 -6.80
C LEU A 16 4.76 -17.52 -6.16
N LYS A 17 5.46 -17.42 -5.02
CA LYS A 17 6.06 -18.59 -4.37
C LYS A 17 5.08 -19.56 -3.68
N LYS A 18 3.75 -19.38 -3.79
CA LYS A 18 2.70 -20.30 -3.27
C LYS A 18 3.05 -20.96 -1.92
N LYS A 19 3.72 -20.25 -0.99
CA LYS A 19 3.92 -20.77 0.37
C LYS A 19 2.54 -20.76 1.02
N LYS A 20 1.97 -21.96 1.22
CA LYS A 20 0.57 -22.26 1.57
C LYS A 20 -0.03 -21.48 2.76
N PHE A 21 0.73 -20.66 3.49
CA PHE A 21 0.30 -19.92 4.69
C PHE A 21 1.00 -18.57 4.90
N SER A 22 1.39 -17.83 3.85
CA SER A 22 1.93 -16.47 4.07
C SER A 22 0.82 -15.46 4.39
N TYR A 23 1.10 -14.46 5.25
CA TYR A 23 0.18 -13.35 5.56
C TYR A 23 -0.45 -12.73 4.29
N ILE A 24 0.36 -12.56 3.24
CA ILE A 24 -0.07 -12.08 1.93
C ILE A 24 -1.09 -13.03 1.27
N SER A 25 -0.88 -14.35 1.36
CA SER A 25 -1.83 -15.32 0.80
C SER A 25 -3.17 -15.34 1.53
N LEU A 26 -3.20 -15.04 2.84
CA LEU A 26 -4.45 -14.87 3.59
C LEU A 26 -5.21 -13.62 3.09
N ILE A 27 -4.50 -12.50 2.96
CA ILE A 27 -5.08 -11.23 2.52
C ILE A 27 -5.63 -11.31 1.09
N ILE A 28 -4.93 -12.00 0.18
CA ILE A 28 -5.33 -12.08 -1.23
C ILE A 28 -6.51 -13.06 -1.44
N LYS A 29 -6.71 -14.04 -0.56
CA LYS A 29 -7.80 -15.03 -0.69
C LYS A 29 -9.17 -14.37 -0.69
N ASP A 30 -9.33 -13.25 0.01
CA ASP A 30 -10.56 -12.48 0.03
C ASP A 30 -10.31 -11.03 -0.42
N LYS A 31 -10.88 -10.68 -1.58
CA LYS A 31 -10.79 -9.32 -2.14
C LYS A 31 -11.47 -8.28 -1.24
N ASN A 32 -12.41 -8.66 -0.39
CA ASN A 32 -13.04 -7.75 0.56
C ASN A 32 -12.12 -7.51 1.76
N TYR A 33 -11.38 -8.53 2.19
CA TYR A 33 -10.42 -8.41 3.29
C TYR A 33 -9.30 -7.40 3.00
N ILE A 34 -8.73 -7.42 1.79
CA ILE A 34 -7.70 -6.42 1.41
C ILE A 34 -8.24 -4.99 1.39
N LYS A 35 -9.48 -4.77 0.93
CA LYS A 35 -10.12 -3.45 0.95
C LYS A 35 -10.35 -2.98 2.39
N LYS A 36 -10.84 -3.87 3.25
CA LYS A 36 -11.04 -3.61 4.67
C LYS A 36 -9.74 -3.15 5.33
N LYS A 37 -8.63 -3.87 5.09
CA LYS A 37 -7.31 -3.46 5.61
C LYS A 37 -6.89 -2.09 5.09
N VAL A 38 -7.02 -1.79 3.80
CA VAL A 38 -6.69 -0.44 3.29
C VAL A 38 -7.49 0.65 4.02
N MET A 39 -8.78 0.43 4.27
CA MET A 39 -9.64 1.40 4.97
C MET A 39 -9.27 1.55 6.45
N GLU A 40 -8.98 0.43 7.13
CA GLU A 40 -8.55 0.37 8.53
C GLU A 40 -7.27 1.17 8.75
N GLU A 41 -6.23 0.90 7.95
CA GLU A 41 -4.93 1.56 8.05
C GLU A 41 -5.00 3.05 7.68
N ALA A 42 -5.89 3.42 6.74
CA ALA A 42 -6.15 4.82 6.42
C ALA A 42 -6.79 5.57 7.60
N TYR A 43 -7.69 4.91 8.31
CA TYR A 43 -8.29 5.45 9.52
C TYR A 43 -7.25 5.59 10.63
N GLU A 44 -6.43 4.57 10.88
CA GLU A 44 -5.38 4.58 11.91
C GLU A 44 -4.33 5.66 11.65
N PHE A 45 -3.86 5.78 10.40
CA PHE A 45 -2.94 6.85 9.97
C PHE A 45 -3.49 8.25 10.26
N CYS A 46 -4.76 8.51 9.89
CA CYS A 46 -5.41 9.78 10.17
C CYS A 46 -5.68 9.99 11.67
N ASN A 47 -5.99 8.93 12.41
CA ASN A 47 -6.27 9.02 13.84
C ASN A 47 -5.00 9.34 14.65
N GLU A 48 -3.85 8.79 14.27
CA GLU A 48 -2.57 9.05 14.91
C GLU A 48 -2.06 10.49 14.67
N SER A 49 -2.65 11.25 13.75
CA SER A 49 -2.33 12.68 13.54
C SER A 49 -3.01 13.63 14.53
N LYS A 50 -3.73 13.12 15.53
CA LYS A 50 -4.46 13.91 16.55
C LYS A 50 -3.53 14.45 17.64
N LYS A 51 -4.08 15.21 18.61
CA LYS A 51 -3.34 15.85 19.73
C LYS A 51 -2.39 14.89 20.49
N ASN A 52 -2.73 13.61 20.60
CA ASN A 52 -1.88 12.59 21.24
C ASN A 52 -0.93 11.91 20.24
N PHE A 53 -0.20 12.73 19.49
CA PHE A 53 0.62 12.28 18.36
C PHE A 53 1.79 11.39 18.79
N SER A 54 1.91 10.22 18.15
CA SER A 54 3.11 9.39 18.22
C SER A 54 3.78 9.29 16.86
N LYS A 55 4.96 9.91 16.71
CA LYS A 55 5.73 9.88 15.46
C LYS A 55 6.02 8.46 14.98
N LYS A 56 6.33 7.56 15.92
CA LYS A 56 6.62 6.16 15.61
C LYS A 56 5.40 5.45 15.05
N LYS A 57 4.24 5.59 15.71
CA LYS A 57 2.99 4.98 15.24
C LYS A 57 2.56 5.58 13.91
N PHE A 58 2.54 6.90 13.79
CA PHE A 58 2.19 7.58 12.54
C PHE A 58 2.99 7.10 11.32
N VAL A 59 4.30 6.91 11.46
CA VAL A 59 5.15 6.34 10.40
C VAL A 59 4.81 4.88 10.13
N ASN A 60 4.53 4.09 11.18
CA ASN A 60 4.15 2.69 11.04
C ASN A 60 2.81 2.53 10.31
N GLU A 61 1.75 3.25 10.72
CA GLU A 61 0.44 3.20 10.07
C GLU A 61 0.53 3.61 8.59
N PHE A 62 1.37 4.61 8.27
CA PHE A 62 1.61 4.97 6.88
C PHE A 62 2.34 3.87 6.09
N CYS A 63 3.26 3.15 6.74
CA CYS A 63 3.93 2.01 6.10
C CYS A 63 2.95 0.87 5.81
N ASP A 64 2.03 0.59 6.72
CA ASP A 64 1.01 -0.45 6.56
C ASP A 64 -0.03 -0.05 5.51
N LEU A 65 -0.53 1.19 5.55
CA LEU A 65 -1.37 1.76 4.49
C LEU A 65 -0.71 1.65 3.10
N LEU A 66 0.57 2.02 3.00
CA LEU A 66 1.33 1.95 1.75
C LEU A 66 1.49 0.50 1.28
N PHE A 67 1.80 -0.43 2.19
CA PHE A 67 1.93 -1.85 1.89
C PHE A 67 0.62 -2.44 1.36
N HIS A 68 -0.49 -2.22 2.08
CA HIS A 68 -1.81 -2.73 1.68
C HIS A 68 -2.30 -2.10 0.38
N SER A 69 -2.01 -0.82 0.16
CA SER A 69 -2.30 -0.14 -1.11
C SER A 69 -1.52 -0.76 -2.28
N LEU A 70 -0.21 -0.98 -2.12
CA LEU A 70 0.61 -1.63 -3.15
C LEU A 70 0.16 -3.06 -3.43
N LEU A 71 -0.27 -3.78 -2.39
CA LEU A 71 -0.83 -5.12 -2.53
C LEU A 71 -2.15 -5.09 -3.32
N LEU A 72 -3.01 -4.11 -3.07
CA LEU A 72 -4.28 -3.92 -3.80
C LEU A 72 -4.03 -3.62 -5.29
N PHE A 73 -3.01 -2.82 -5.61
CA PHE A 73 -2.59 -2.62 -7.00
C PHE A 73 -2.20 -3.95 -7.67
N ASP A 74 -1.43 -4.79 -6.98
CA ASP A 74 -1.00 -6.08 -7.49
C ASP A 74 -2.16 -7.08 -7.69
N THR A 75 -3.17 -7.08 -6.80
CA THR A 75 -4.39 -7.92 -6.96
C THR A 75 -5.22 -7.49 -8.17
N HIS A 76 -5.28 -6.19 -8.47
CA HIS A 76 -5.93 -5.65 -9.66
C HIS A 76 -5.05 -5.71 -10.92
N LYS A 77 -3.82 -6.27 -10.84
CA LYS A 77 -2.82 -6.30 -11.92
C LYS A 77 -2.48 -4.90 -12.46
N VAL A 78 -2.63 -3.86 -11.64
CA VAL A 78 -2.32 -2.47 -12.00
C VAL A 78 -0.86 -2.20 -11.69
N SER A 79 -0.11 -1.73 -12.69
CA SER A 79 1.29 -1.37 -12.51
C SER A 79 1.43 -0.04 -11.76
N PHE A 80 2.25 -0.02 -10.70
CA PHE A 80 2.57 1.22 -9.97
C PHE A 80 3.24 2.30 -10.85
N SER A 81 3.77 1.91 -12.02
CA SER A 81 4.25 2.88 -13.02
C SER A 81 3.16 3.85 -13.49
N LEU A 82 1.90 3.43 -13.49
CA LEU A 82 0.75 4.28 -13.83
C LEU A 82 0.55 5.39 -12.80
N VAL A 83 0.72 5.09 -11.49
CA VAL A 83 0.71 6.11 -10.43
C VAL A 83 1.82 7.12 -10.66
N LYS A 84 3.03 6.65 -10.98
CA LYS A 84 4.16 7.56 -11.27
C LYS A 84 3.86 8.47 -12.46
N LYS A 85 3.30 7.92 -13.55
CA LYS A 85 2.91 8.68 -14.74
C LYS A 85 1.88 9.74 -14.37
N GLU A 86 0.86 9.35 -13.61
CA GLU A 86 -0.21 10.25 -13.18
C GLU A 86 0.30 11.36 -12.26
N MET A 87 1.14 11.04 -11.26
CA MET A 87 1.77 12.05 -10.41
C MET A 87 2.59 13.04 -11.22
N ASN A 88 3.41 12.57 -12.17
CA ASN A 88 4.17 13.46 -13.05
C ASN A 88 3.26 14.37 -13.87
N ASN A 89 2.13 13.86 -14.37
CA ASN A 89 1.15 14.66 -15.10
C ASN A 89 0.54 15.75 -14.21
N ARG A 90 0.22 15.42 -12.95
CA ARG A 90 -0.31 16.38 -11.97
C ARG A 90 0.69 17.48 -11.65
N PHE A 91 1.98 17.17 -11.50
CA PHE A 91 3.01 18.20 -11.28
C PHE A 91 3.29 19.07 -12.51
N LYS A 92 3.05 18.55 -13.72
CA LYS A 92 3.21 19.31 -14.97
C LYS A 92 2.01 20.20 -15.29
N LYS A 93 0.81 19.80 -14.88
CA LYS A 93 -0.36 20.69 -14.91
C LYS A 93 -0.13 21.75 -13.83
N LYS A 94 -0.02 23.03 -14.22
CA LYS A 94 -0.02 24.14 -13.24
C LYS A 94 -1.21 23.94 -12.29
N PRO A 95 -1.06 24.15 -10.98
CA PRO A 95 -2.22 24.24 -10.11
C PRO A 95 -3.13 25.33 -10.69
N VAL A 96 -4.36 24.95 -11.01
CA VAL A 96 -5.43 25.90 -11.32
C VAL A 96 -5.88 26.52 -10.01
#